data_AF-A0A367YIN6-F1
#
_entry.id   AF-A0A367YIN6-F1
#
_cell.length_a   1.000
_cell.length_b   1.000
_cell.length_c   1.000
_cell.angle_alpha   90.00
_cell.angle_beta   90.00
_cell.angle_gamma   90.00
#
_symmetry.space_group_name_H-M   'P 1'
#
loop_
_entity.id
_entity.type
_entity.pdbx_description
1 polymer ?
#
loop_
_entity_poly.entity_id
_entity_poly.type
_entity_poly.pdbx_seq_one_letter_code
_entity_poly.pdbx_strand_id
1 'polypeptide(L)'
;MANYIVCLAHFCELHGPTIIICTQITTKQFLQDNLLSSNSRLANCASCQLLLPNSSVNLTTPLKSSDDAEESTYTCVSTHYPASSKRYSALTKLVMKSLSVETTSELSKPMFYGDAINGYCINQIFKIEDVNARGGERKYSLMVVSDDEFELLNNWDILLIYLSEIINLIQKKVVDKNLKTEAELSYNGDGGATNGNVLDNERFLRRSLIKPKSLTELTDDDDIFVKFHLLATELLKDINK
;
A
#
# COMPACT_ATOMS: atom_id res chain seq x y z
N MET A 1 -13.72 -10.63 -18.51
CA MET A 1 -12.84 -10.68 -17.34
C MET A 1 -12.40 -9.26 -17.08
N ALA A 2 -12.96 -8.63 -16.05
CA ALA A 2 -12.62 -7.26 -15.71
C ALA A 2 -11.14 -7.13 -15.33
N ASN A 3 -10.61 -5.93 -15.53
CA ASN A 3 -9.22 -5.61 -15.28
C ASN A 3 -9.05 -5.07 -13.87
N TYR A 4 -8.80 -5.96 -12.92
CA TYR A 4 -8.55 -5.58 -11.53
C TYR A 4 -7.14 -5.06 -11.27
N ILE A 5 -7.02 -4.06 -10.40
CA ILE A 5 -5.77 -3.60 -9.80
C ILE A 5 -5.97 -3.46 -8.29
N VAL A 6 -5.19 -4.20 -7.51
CA VAL A 6 -5.08 -4.00 -6.05
C VAL A 6 -3.95 -3.03 -5.79
N CYS A 7 -4.19 -1.94 -5.07
CA CYS A 7 -3.23 -0.87 -4.89
C CYS A 7 -3.16 -0.41 -3.43
N LEU A 8 -1.95 -0.24 -2.94
CA LEU A 8 -1.66 0.45 -1.68
C LEU A 8 -1.09 1.83 -2.02
N ALA A 9 -1.77 2.86 -1.53
CA ALA A 9 -1.37 4.25 -1.66
C ALA A 9 -1.27 4.92 -0.28
N HIS A 10 -0.62 6.07 -0.22
CA HIS A 10 -0.52 6.86 1.00
C HIS A 10 -0.51 8.35 0.72
N PHE A 11 -0.83 9.14 1.74
CA PHE A 11 -0.62 10.57 1.70
C PHE A 11 0.80 10.90 2.17
N CYS A 12 1.66 11.28 1.23
CA CYS A 12 3.00 11.76 1.53
C CYS A 12 2.97 13.26 1.87
N GLU A 13 3.69 13.67 2.92
CA GLU A 13 3.80 15.09 3.28
C GLU A 13 4.59 15.90 2.24
N LEU A 14 5.47 15.25 1.48
CA LEU A 14 6.30 15.88 0.45
C LEU A 14 5.65 15.86 -0.94
N HIS A 15 4.99 14.76 -1.29
CA HIS A 15 4.48 14.53 -2.66
C HIS A 15 2.95 14.51 -2.75
N GLY A 16 2.24 14.53 -1.63
CA GLY A 16 0.80 14.32 -1.58
C GLY A 16 0.39 12.85 -1.80
N PRO A 17 -0.83 12.58 -2.29
CA PRO A 17 -1.32 11.23 -2.57
C PRO A 17 -0.42 10.50 -3.57
N THR A 18 0.16 9.38 -3.15
CA THR A 18 1.17 8.65 -3.91
C THR A 18 0.91 7.14 -3.86
N ILE A 19 1.10 6.45 -4.98
CA ILE A 19 1.04 4.99 -5.06
C ILE A 19 2.34 4.41 -4.50
N ILE A 20 2.25 3.33 -3.71
CA ILE A 20 3.40 2.59 -3.20
C ILE A 20 3.56 1.27 -3.96
N ILE A 21 2.48 0.55 -4.16
CA ILE A 21 2.51 -0.72 -4.89
C ILE A 21 1.14 -0.96 -5.52
N CYS A 22 1.15 -1.49 -6.74
CA CYS A 22 -0.04 -2.00 -7.40
C CYS A 22 0.21 -3.42 -7.89
N THR A 23 -0.81 -4.26 -7.80
CA THR A 23 -0.81 -5.68 -8.16
C THR A 23 -1.94 -5.93 -9.16
N GLN A 24 -1.63 -6.64 -10.24
CA GLN A 24 -2.57 -6.95 -11.31
C GLN A 24 -2.30 -8.33 -11.90
N ILE A 25 -3.32 -8.96 -12.50
CA ILE A 25 -3.13 -10.18 -13.29
C ILE A 25 -2.88 -9.78 -14.75
N THR A 26 -1.91 -10.43 -15.37
CA THR A 26 -1.63 -10.32 -16.81
C THR A 26 -1.43 -11.72 -17.40
N THR A 27 -1.51 -11.84 -18.72
CA THR A 27 -1.17 -13.09 -19.40
C THR A 27 0.33 -13.15 -19.67
N LYS A 28 0.88 -14.35 -19.84
CA LYS A 28 2.30 -14.54 -20.13
C LYS A 28 2.78 -13.77 -21.37
N GLN A 29 1.90 -13.57 -22.35
CA GLN A 29 2.18 -12.79 -23.58
C GLN A 29 2.43 -11.30 -23.31
N PHE A 30 1.64 -10.69 -22.41
CA PHE A 30 1.74 -9.26 -22.08
C PHE A 30 2.58 -8.98 -20.84
N LEU A 31 3.30 -9.99 -20.32
CA LEU A 31 4.06 -9.85 -19.08
C LEU A 31 5.11 -8.75 -19.18
N GLN A 32 5.89 -8.71 -20.28
CA GLN A 32 6.94 -7.70 -20.47
C GLN A 32 6.39 -6.28 -20.54
N ASP A 33 5.19 -6.09 -21.11
CA ASP A 33 4.54 -4.77 -21.21
C ASP A 33 4.03 -4.26 -19.86
N ASN A 34 3.91 -5.15 -18.87
CA ASN A 34 3.42 -4.84 -17.53
C ASN A 34 4.53 -4.75 -16.47
N LEU A 35 5.79 -5.04 -16.84
CA LEU A 35 6.95 -4.89 -15.96
C LEU A 35 7.55 -3.49 -16.07
N LEU A 36 7.99 -2.95 -14.95
CA LEU A 36 8.78 -1.72 -14.95
C LEU A 36 10.25 -2.03 -15.23
N SER A 37 10.92 -1.10 -15.92
CA SER A 37 12.36 -1.19 -16.16
C SER A 37 13.15 -0.96 -14.87
N SER A 38 14.37 -1.51 -14.79
CA SER A 38 15.31 -1.26 -13.69
C SER A 38 15.59 0.23 -13.47
N ASN A 39 15.51 1.03 -14.54
CA ASN A 39 15.71 2.48 -14.52
C ASN A 39 14.48 3.26 -14.04
N SER A 40 13.33 2.60 -13.88
CA SER A 40 12.09 3.20 -13.40
C SER A 40 12.07 3.46 -11.89
N ARG A 41 13.21 3.29 -11.20
CA ARG A 41 13.39 3.72 -9.82
C ARG A 41 13.39 5.25 -9.79
N LEU A 42 12.20 5.83 -9.69
CA LEU A 42 12.03 7.25 -9.43
C LEU A 42 12.75 7.59 -8.11
N ALA A 43 13.41 8.76 -8.08
CA ALA A 43 14.01 9.31 -6.87
C ALA A 43 12.90 9.76 -5.92
N ASN A 44 12.26 8.78 -5.28
CA ASN A 44 11.18 9.00 -4.33
C ASN A 44 11.75 9.23 -2.94
N CYS A 45 11.00 9.95 -2.10
CA CYS A 45 11.34 9.99 -0.68
C CYS A 45 11.14 8.60 -0.06
N ALA A 46 11.81 8.35 1.06
CA ALA A 46 11.75 7.05 1.74
C ALA A 46 10.31 6.58 2.02
N SER A 47 9.38 7.49 2.32
CA SER A 47 7.97 7.16 2.56
C SER A 47 7.23 6.63 1.33
N CYS A 48 7.61 7.05 0.13
CA CYS A 48 6.96 6.68 -1.13
C CYS A 48 7.63 5.51 -1.85
N GLN A 49 8.72 4.99 -1.32
CA GLN A 49 9.54 4.00 -1.99
C GLN A 49 8.99 2.59 -1.81
N LEU A 50 8.91 1.84 -2.91
CA LEU A 50 8.73 0.40 -2.88
C LEU A 50 10.10 -0.25 -2.67
N LEU A 51 10.31 -0.82 -1.48
CA LEU A 51 11.53 -1.52 -1.11
C LEU A 51 11.27 -3.02 -1.16
N LEU A 52 11.82 -3.68 -2.18
CA LEU A 52 11.71 -5.12 -2.32
C LEU A 52 13.03 -5.81 -1.94
N PRO A 53 12.97 -7.07 -1.45
CA PRO A 53 14.16 -7.88 -1.22
C PRO A 53 15.05 -7.95 -2.46
N ASN A 54 16.37 -7.99 -2.24
CA ASN A 54 17.38 -8.02 -3.32
C ASN A 54 17.32 -6.82 -4.28
N SER A 55 16.71 -5.69 -3.87
CA SER A 55 16.54 -4.50 -4.72
C SER A 55 15.80 -4.80 -6.03
N SER A 56 14.90 -5.78 -6.05
CA SER A 56 14.05 -6.02 -7.22
C SER A 56 13.11 -4.83 -7.47
N VAL A 57 12.63 -4.69 -8.71
CA VAL A 57 11.70 -3.62 -9.10
C VAL A 57 10.27 -4.13 -9.26
N ASN A 58 10.13 -5.42 -9.59
CA ASN A 58 8.86 -6.06 -9.86
C ASN A 58 8.80 -7.38 -9.07
N LEU A 59 7.60 -7.77 -8.64
CA LEU A 59 7.30 -9.11 -8.14
C LEU A 59 6.40 -9.82 -9.13
N THR A 60 6.63 -11.10 -9.37
CA THR A 60 5.82 -11.91 -10.27
C THR A 60 5.52 -13.27 -9.67
N THR A 61 4.27 -13.68 -9.69
CA THR A 61 3.83 -15.02 -9.26
C THR A 61 3.00 -15.67 -10.37
N PRO A 62 3.44 -16.81 -10.94
CA PRO A 62 2.64 -17.54 -11.92
C PRO A 62 1.39 -18.14 -11.26
N LEU A 63 0.26 -18.04 -11.95
CA LEU A 63 -1.02 -18.57 -11.49
C LEU A 63 -1.26 -19.92 -12.17
N LYS A 64 -1.28 -21.00 -11.38
CA LYS A 64 -1.59 -22.34 -11.90
C LYS A 64 -3.10 -22.45 -12.17
N SER A 65 -3.48 -22.78 -13.40
CA SER A 65 -4.82 -23.30 -13.70
C SER A 65 -4.89 -24.74 -13.18
N SER A 66 -6.05 -25.12 -12.64
CA SER A 66 -6.33 -26.44 -12.06
C SER A 66 -6.30 -27.61 -13.06
N ASP A 67 -6.04 -27.36 -14.34
CA ASP A 67 -5.96 -28.39 -15.38
C ASP A 67 -4.48 -28.68 -15.69
N ASP A 68 -4.01 -29.81 -15.19
CA ASP A 68 -2.61 -30.31 -15.15
C ASP A 68 -1.95 -30.63 -16.51
N ALA A 69 -2.08 -29.79 -17.55
CA ALA A 69 -1.38 -30.03 -18.82
C ALA A 69 -0.92 -28.79 -19.62
N GLU A 70 -1.33 -27.57 -19.26
CA GLU A 70 -0.89 -26.37 -20.00
C GLU A 70 -0.21 -25.36 -19.08
N GLU A 71 0.89 -24.82 -19.59
CA GLU A 71 1.73 -23.80 -18.97
C GLU A 71 0.88 -22.67 -18.35
N SER A 72 1.19 -22.22 -17.14
CA SER A 72 0.41 -21.18 -16.43
C SER A 72 0.16 -19.95 -17.32
N THR A 73 -1.06 -19.80 -17.84
CA THR A 73 -1.43 -18.76 -18.81
C THR A 73 -1.38 -17.36 -18.19
N TYR A 74 -1.67 -17.28 -16.89
CA TYR A 74 -1.78 -16.03 -16.15
C TYR A 74 -0.63 -15.87 -15.14
N THR A 75 -0.20 -14.64 -14.94
CA THR A 75 0.84 -14.26 -13.98
C THR A 75 0.38 -13.02 -13.24
N CYS A 76 0.45 -13.06 -11.92
CA CYS A 76 0.25 -11.89 -11.08
C CYS A 76 1.55 -11.07 -11.04
N VAL A 77 1.44 -9.77 -11.26
CA VAL A 77 2.58 -8.84 -11.30
C VAL A 77 2.32 -7.71 -10.32
N SER A 78 3.28 -7.43 -9.45
CA SER A 78 3.30 -6.21 -8.64
C SER A 78 4.45 -5.28 -9.00
N THR A 79 4.13 -4.01 -9.11
CA THR A 79 5.05 -2.93 -9.47
C THR A 79 4.76 -1.68 -8.62
N HIS A 80 5.66 -0.70 -8.63
CA HIS A 80 5.43 0.59 -7.93
C HIS A 80 4.23 1.36 -8.52
N TYR A 81 4.04 1.29 -9.84
CA TYR A 81 2.90 1.83 -10.56
C TYR A 81 2.64 1.03 -11.85
N PRO A 82 1.44 1.12 -12.45
CA PRO A 82 1.14 0.42 -13.70
C PRO A 82 2.04 0.90 -14.84
N ALA A 83 2.65 -0.02 -15.60
CA ALA A 83 3.53 0.33 -16.72
C ALA A 83 2.80 1.11 -17.83
N SER A 84 1.51 0.86 -18.04
CA SER A 84 0.68 1.60 -18.98
C SER A 84 0.37 3.01 -18.49
N SER A 85 0.75 4.03 -19.26
CA SER A 85 0.48 5.44 -18.95
C SER A 85 -1.01 5.75 -18.75
N LYS A 86 -1.90 5.09 -19.51
CA LYS A 86 -3.36 5.23 -19.35
C LYS A 86 -3.82 4.73 -17.98
N ARG A 87 -3.39 3.51 -17.59
CA ARG A 87 -3.73 2.91 -16.29
C ARG A 87 -3.11 3.71 -15.14
N TYR A 88 -1.88 4.19 -15.30
CA TYR A 88 -1.22 5.05 -14.31
C TYR A 88 -1.98 6.37 -14.07
N SER A 89 -2.39 7.04 -15.16
CA SER A 89 -3.14 8.30 -15.06
C SER A 89 -4.51 8.10 -14.40
N ALA A 90 -5.19 7.01 -14.74
CA ALA A 90 -6.47 6.64 -14.14
C ALA A 90 -6.32 6.31 -12.65
N LEU A 91 -5.37 5.44 -12.28
CA LEU A 91 -5.11 5.06 -10.90
C LEU A 91 -4.69 6.27 -10.05
N THR A 92 -3.84 7.16 -10.58
CA THR A 92 -3.43 8.38 -9.88
C THR A 92 -4.63 9.26 -9.55
N LYS A 93 -5.59 9.43 -10.47
CA LYS A 93 -6.82 10.19 -10.19
C LYS A 93 -7.67 9.54 -9.10
N LEU A 94 -7.80 8.20 -9.10
CA LEU A 94 -8.53 7.48 -8.06
C LEU A 94 -7.84 7.61 -6.69
N VAL A 95 -6.51 7.55 -6.64
CA VAL A 95 -5.72 7.77 -5.43
C VAL A 95 -5.86 9.21 -4.92
N MET A 96 -5.84 10.20 -5.81
CA MET A 96 -6.11 11.60 -5.46
C MET A 96 -7.52 11.77 -4.89
N LYS A 97 -8.54 11.17 -5.53
CA LYS A 97 -9.92 11.17 -5.01
C LYS A 97 -9.98 10.56 -3.61
N SER A 98 -9.42 9.36 -3.44
CA SER A 98 -9.36 8.63 -2.17
C SER A 98 -8.82 9.45 -1.00
N LEU A 99 -7.66 10.09 -1.19
CA LEU A 99 -6.87 10.59 -0.07
C LEU A 99 -7.14 12.08 0.20
N SER A 100 -7.57 12.83 -0.82
CA SER A 100 -7.71 14.29 -0.77
C SER A 100 -9.11 14.84 -1.04
N VAL A 101 -9.98 14.11 -1.76
CA VAL A 101 -11.30 14.63 -2.18
C VAL A 101 -12.43 13.98 -1.41
N GLU A 102 -12.46 12.66 -1.39
CA GLU A 102 -13.51 11.90 -0.72
C GLU A 102 -13.38 12.06 0.81
N THR A 103 -14.49 12.43 1.44
CA THR A 103 -14.57 12.58 2.88
C THR A 103 -15.50 11.54 3.46
N THR A 104 -15.02 10.80 4.44
CA THR A 104 -15.82 9.89 5.25
C THR A 104 -15.76 10.34 6.70
N SER A 105 -16.89 10.26 7.40
CA SER A 105 -16.96 10.47 8.85
C SER A 105 -16.18 9.39 9.60
N GLU A 106 -16.11 8.19 9.04
CA GLU A 106 -15.44 7.03 9.61
C GLU A 106 -14.39 6.51 8.63
N LEU A 107 -13.11 6.76 8.92
CA LEU A 107 -12.02 6.35 8.02
C LEU A 107 -11.95 4.83 7.84
N SER A 108 -12.30 4.05 8.87
CA SER A 108 -12.26 2.59 8.86
C SER A 108 -13.31 1.95 7.96
N LYS A 109 -14.33 2.70 7.52
CA LYS A 109 -15.36 2.17 6.63
C LYS A 109 -14.88 2.21 5.18
N PRO A 110 -15.19 1.16 4.40
CA PRO A 110 -14.89 1.15 2.99
C PRO A 110 -15.76 2.16 2.23
N MET A 111 -15.24 2.71 1.14
CA MET A 111 -15.97 3.61 0.25
C MET A 111 -15.92 3.11 -1.19
N PHE A 112 -17.00 3.38 -1.92
CA PHE A 112 -17.10 3.14 -3.36
C PHE A 112 -17.19 4.47 -4.10
N TYR A 113 -16.39 4.64 -5.15
CA TYR A 113 -16.51 5.75 -6.09
C TYR A 113 -15.81 5.40 -7.40
N GLY A 114 -16.15 6.14 -8.46
CA GLY A 114 -15.60 5.85 -9.77
C GLY A 114 -16.29 6.58 -10.89
N ASP A 115 -15.78 6.39 -12.09
CA ASP A 115 -16.44 6.79 -13.32
C ASP A 115 -16.04 5.84 -14.46
N ALA A 116 -16.84 5.78 -15.53
CA ALA A 116 -16.57 4.92 -16.68
C ALA A 116 -15.27 5.28 -17.45
N ILE A 117 -14.63 6.42 -17.15
CA ILE A 117 -13.43 6.90 -17.85
C ILE A 117 -12.16 6.40 -17.15
N ASN A 118 -12.09 6.56 -15.83
CA ASN A 118 -10.93 6.23 -14.99
C ASN A 118 -11.10 4.88 -14.27
N GLY A 119 -12.31 4.31 -14.27
CA GLY A 119 -12.67 3.09 -13.58
C GLY A 119 -13.33 3.34 -12.22
N TYR A 120 -13.73 2.23 -11.61
CA TYR A 120 -14.41 2.16 -10.33
C TYR A 120 -13.48 1.63 -9.25
N CYS A 121 -13.67 2.07 -8.01
CA CYS A 121 -12.77 1.82 -6.91
C CYS A 121 -13.56 1.51 -5.64
N ILE A 122 -13.18 0.42 -4.97
CA ILE A 122 -13.52 0.17 -3.57
C ILE A 122 -12.24 0.38 -2.77
N ASN A 123 -12.26 1.28 -1.80
CA ASN A 123 -11.12 1.54 -0.95
C ASN A 123 -11.47 1.48 0.53
N GLN A 124 -10.44 1.32 1.36
CA GLN A 124 -10.52 1.46 2.80
C GLN A 124 -9.30 2.24 3.27
N ILE A 125 -9.56 3.34 3.96
CA ILE A 125 -8.51 4.22 4.48
C ILE A 125 -8.15 3.75 5.88
N PHE A 126 -6.87 3.73 6.18
CA PHE A 126 -6.40 3.39 7.50
C PHE A 126 -5.24 4.29 7.90
N LYS A 127 -5.00 4.35 9.20
CA LYS A 127 -3.93 5.15 9.77
C LYS A 127 -2.91 4.22 10.44
N ILE A 128 -1.65 4.60 10.35
CA ILE A 128 -0.56 3.97 11.08
C ILE A 128 0.13 5.02 11.94
N GLU A 129 0.57 4.64 13.13
CA GLU A 129 1.30 5.53 14.02
C GLU A 129 2.72 5.73 13.52
N ASP A 130 3.16 6.99 13.45
CA ASP A 130 4.54 7.36 13.19
C ASP A 130 4.84 8.66 13.94
N VAL A 131 5.66 8.55 14.98
CA VAL A 131 6.11 9.67 15.82
C VAL A 131 6.79 10.76 14.96
N ASN A 132 7.38 10.42 13.83
CA ASN A 132 8.04 11.40 12.98
C ASN A 132 7.06 12.12 12.02
N ALA A 133 5.87 11.58 11.81
CA ALA A 133 4.86 12.16 10.93
C ALA A 133 4.10 13.30 11.61
N ARG A 134 3.57 14.22 10.80
CA ARG A 134 2.71 15.31 11.26
C ARG A 134 1.44 14.73 11.87
N GLY A 135 1.21 15.07 13.14
CA GLY A 135 0.07 14.54 13.90
C GLY A 135 0.32 13.17 14.53
N GLY A 136 1.54 12.62 14.42
CA GLY A 136 1.91 11.32 14.99
C GLY A 136 1.36 10.12 14.23
N GLU A 137 0.76 10.33 13.06
CA GLU A 137 0.10 9.30 12.26
C GLU A 137 0.26 9.55 10.76
N ARG A 138 0.20 8.48 9.97
CA ARG A 138 0.19 8.53 8.50
C ARG A 138 -1.08 7.91 7.96
N LYS A 139 -1.63 8.54 6.93
CA LYS A 139 -2.84 8.09 6.23
C LYS A 139 -2.47 7.22 5.02
N TYR A 140 -2.95 5.99 5.01
CA TYR A 140 -2.83 5.03 3.91
C TYR A 140 -4.20 4.70 3.35
N SER A 141 -4.24 4.26 2.10
CA SER A 141 -5.46 3.80 1.43
C SER A 141 -5.15 2.51 0.71
N LEU A 142 -5.89 1.47 1.08
CA LEU A 142 -5.87 0.20 0.37
C LEU A 142 -7.09 0.18 -0.54
N MET A 143 -6.90 -0.12 -1.82
CA MET A 143 -7.96 -0.02 -2.81
C MET A 143 -7.89 -1.12 -3.86
N VAL A 144 -9.07 -1.46 -4.37
CA VAL A 144 -9.24 -2.35 -5.51
C VAL A 144 -9.99 -1.60 -6.59
N VAL A 145 -9.38 -1.53 -7.77
CA VAL A 145 -9.86 -0.81 -8.94
C VAL A 145 -10.28 -1.80 -10.01
N SER A 146 -11.41 -1.54 -10.67
CA SER A 146 -11.94 -2.30 -11.80
C SER A 146 -12.43 -1.35 -12.90
N ASP A 147 -12.46 -1.81 -14.14
CA ASP A 147 -13.17 -1.14 -15.23
C ASP A 147 -14.68 -1.42 -15.24
N ASP A 148 -15.10 -2.52 -14.62
CA ASP A 148 -16.51 -2.91 -14.48
C ASP A 148 -17.04 -2.60 -13.07
N GLU A 149 -18.11 -1.79 -13.00
CA GLU A 149 -18.81 -1.41 -11.77
C GLU A 149 -19.55 -2.60 -11.12
N PHE A 150 -20.23 -3.41 -11.92
CA PHE A 150 -21.09 -4.47 -11.44
C PHE A 150 -20.26 -5.63 -10.89
N GLU A 151 -19.20 -6.04 -11.59
CA GLU A 151 -18.30 -7.09 -11.08
C GLU A 151 -17.59 -6.65 -9.79
N LEU A 152 -17.28 -5.36 -9.64
CA LEU A 152 -16.64 -4.82 -8.43
C LEU A 152 -17.60 -4.81 -7.24
N LEU A 153 -18.85 -4.39 -7.44
CA LEU A 153 -19.88 -4.36 -6.39
C LEU A 153 -20.36 -5.76 -5.99
N ASN A 154 -20.43 -6.71 -6.92
CA ASN A 154 -20.79 -8.09 -6.58
C ASN A 154 -19.76 -8.75 -5.66
N ASN A 155 -18.49 -8.40 -5.82
CA ASN A 155 -17.40 -8.92 -5.00
C ASN A 155 -17.14 -8.10 -3.72
N TRP A 156 -18.06 -7.22 -3.34
CA TRP A 156 -17.92 -6.30 -2.21
C TRP A 156 -17.47 -7.01 -0.92
N ASP A 157 -18.18 -8.06 -0.50
CA ASP A 157 -17.91 -8.71 0.79
C ASP A 157 -16.54 -9.39 0.81
N ILE A 158 -16.16 -10.07 -0.28
CA ILE A 158 -14.85 -10.71 -0.44
C ILE A 158 -13.75 -9.65 -0.35
N LEU A 159 -13.91 -8.55 -1.07
CA LEU A 159 -12.98 -7.42 -1.05
C LEU A 159 -12.78 -6.90 0.38
N LEU A 160 -13.85 -6.67 1.13
CA LEU A 160 -13.75 -6.13 2.49
C LEU A 160 -12.99 -7.05 3.45
N ILE A 161 -13.16 -8.37 3.32
CA ILE A 161 -12.45 -9.35 4.14
C ILE A 161 -10.94 -9.21 3.91
N TYR A 162 -10.50 -9.26 2.65
CA TYR A 162 -9.09 -9.16 2.29
C TYR A 162 -8.49 -7.79 2.60
N LEU A 163 -9.24 -6.71 2.33
CA LEU A 163 -8.81 -5.35 2.68
C LEU A 163 -8.56 -5.23 4.19
N SER A 164 -9.51 -5.68 5.00
CA SER A 164 -9.40 -5.66 6.46
C SER A 164 -8.23 -6.50 6.96
N GLU A 165 -8.00 -7.68 6.36
CA GLU A 165 -6.90 -8.56 6.74
C GLU A 165 -5.52 -7.93 6.45
N ILE A 166 -5.34 -7.35 5.26
CA ILE A 166 -4.09 -6.65 4.89
C ILE A 166 -3.87 -5.45 5.81
N ILE A 167 -4.91 -4.67 6.10
CA ILE A 167 -4.84 -3.50 6.99
C ILE A 167 -4.43 -3.93 8.40
N ASN A 168 -5.08 -4.96 8.95
CA ASN A 168 -4.77 -5.50 10.27
C ASN A 168 -3.33 -6.02 10.35
N LEU A 169 -2.83 -6.67 9.29
CA LEU A 169 -1.44 -7.14 9.21
C LEU A 169 -0.47 -5.96 9.33
N ILE A 170 -0.67 -4.90 8.53
CA ILE A 170 0.21 -3.72 8.54
C ILE A 170 0.14 -3.00 9.90
N GLN A 171 -1.06 -2.73 10.41
CA GLN A 171 -1.23 -2.02 11.67
C GLN A 171 -0.63 -2.78 12.85
N LYS A 172 -0.86 -4.10 12.93
CA LYS A 172 -0.28 -4.95 13.97
C LYS A 172 1.24 -4.89 13.98
N LYS A 173 1.87 -4.96 12.80
CA LYS A 173 3.34 -4.89 12.66
C LYS A 173 3.91 -3.55 13.14
N VAL A 174 3.24 -2.44 12.83
CA VAL A 174 3.66 -1.11 13.31
C VAL A 174 3.52 -1.01 14.82
N VAL A 175 2.41 -1.48 15.39
CA VAL A 175 2.19 -1.49 16.85
C VAL A 175 3.26 -2.33 17.56
N ASP A 176 3.53 -3.55 17.07
CA ASP A 176 4.57 -4.42 17.63
C ASP A 176 5.95 -3.76 17.62
N LYS A 177 6.28 -3.02 16.55
CA LYS A 177 7.54 -2.27 16.45
C LYS A 177 7.60 -1.10 17.44
N ASN A 178 6.54 -0.32 17.54
CA ASN A 178 6.48 0.82 18.45
C ASN A 178 6.65 0.37 19.90
N LEU A 179 5.97 -0.70 20.30
CA LEU A 179 6.10 -1.30 21.64
C LEU A 179 7.54 -1.76 21.95
N LYS A 180 8.22 -2.41 20.99
CA LYS A 180 9.63 -2.80 21.15
C LYS A 180 10.54 -1.58 21.34
N THR A 181 10.33 -0.55 20.52
CA THR A 181 11.12 0.69 20.56
C THR A 181 10.96 1.41 21.91
N GLU A 182 9.73 1.47 22.43
CA GLU A 182 9.44 2.05 23.74
C GLU A 182 10.06 1.24 24.89
N ALA A 183 10.01 -0.09 24.81
CA ALA A 183 10.65 -0.97 25.79
C ALA A 183 12.16 -0.77 25.83
N GLU A 184 12.84 -0.72 24.69
CA GLU A 184 14.30 -0.49 24.59
C GLU A 184 14.73 0.87 25.16
N LEU A 185 13.90 1.90 24.98
CA LEU A 185 14.14 3.23 25.55
C LEU A 185 14.00 3.25 27.08
N SER A 186 13.08 2.47 27.63
CA SER A 186 12.88 2.38 29.08
C SER A 186 14.01 1.67 29.83
N TYR A 187 14.69 0.70 29.20
CA TYR A 187 15.79 -0.06 29.81
C TYR A 187 17.13 0.69 29.84
N ASN A 188 17.38 1.58 28.88
CA ASN A 188 18.61 2.38 28.82
C ASN A 188 18.52 3.71 29.60
N GLY A 189 17.35 4.01 30.17
CA GLY A 189 17.10 5.19 31.00
C GLY A 189 17.56 4.97 32.44
N ASP A 190 18.86 5.15 32.68
CA ASP A 190 19.41 5.25 34.04
C ASP A 190 18.76 6.43 34.78
N GLY A 191 17.99 6.14 35.84
CA GLY A 191 17.81 6.94 37.07
C GLY A 191 17.42 8.42 37.02
N GLY A 192 17.11 9.02 35.87
CA GLY A 192 16.89 10.46 35.74
C GLY A 192 15.43 10.88 35.77
N ALA A 193 14.78 10.83 36.94
CA ALA A 193 13.48 11.44 37.16
C ALA A 193 13.60 12.99 37.14
N THR A 194 13.69 13.60 35.96
CA THR A 194 13.48 15.05 35.79
C THR A 194 12.83 15.37 34.45
N ASN A 195 11.60 15.87 34.52
CA ASN A 195 10.90 16.69 33.54
C ASN A 195 10.48 16.05 32.20
N GLY A 196 9.35 15.34 32.24
CA GLY A 196 8.57 14.87 31.09
C GLY A 196 7.98 15.96 30.17
N ASN A 197 8.59 17.15 30.09
CA ASN A 197 8.19 18.27 29.22
C ASN A 197 9.34 18.86 28.39
N VAL A 198 10.60 18.45 28.59
CA VAL A 198 11.75 19.08 27.90
C VAL A 198 12.03 18.47 26.52
N LEU A 199 11.66 17.21 26.29
CA LEU A 199 11.78 16.57 24.98
C LEU A 199 10.78 17.13 23.94
N ASP A 200 9.67 17.72 24.40
CA ASP A 200 8.62 18.22 23.50
C ASP A 200 9.00 19.56 22.86
N ASN A 201 9.73 20.42 23.57
CA ASN A 201 10.18 21.71 23.05
C ASN A 201 11.24 21.55 21.94
N GLU A 202 12.19 20.62 22.08
CA GLU A 202 13.18 20.35 21.01
C GLU A 202 12.53 19.72 19.78
N ARG A 203 11.48 18.89 19.93
CA ARG A 203 10.69 18.34 18.83
C ARG A 203 9.85 19.41 18.13
N PHE A 204 9.33 20.38 18.87
CA PHE A 204 8.64 21.55 18.31
C PHE A 204 9.60 22.51 17.59
N LEU A 205 10.78 22.76 18.17
CA LEU A 205 11.78 23.70 17.63
C LEU A 205 12.58 23.11 16.46
N ARG A 206 12.76 21.77 16.40
CA ARG A 206 13.45 21.05 15.30
C ARG A 206 12.49 20.31 14.36
N ARG A 207 11.28 20.85 14.16
CA ARG A 207 10.34 20.33 13.15
C ARG A 207 10.92 20.31 11.72
N SER A 208 12.05 20.99 11.47
CA SER A 208 12.70 21.06 10.16
C SER A 208 13.46 19.79 9.72
N LEU A 209 13.57 18.74 10.57
CA LEU A 209 14.26 17.49 10.23
C LEU A 209 13.34 16.26 10.32
N ILE A 210 12.09 16.37 9.83
CA ILE A 210 11.22 15.20 9.63
C ILE A 210 11.89 14.29 8.58
N LYS A 211 12.60 13.27 9.05
CA LYS A 211 13.15 12.23 8.17
C LYS A 211 12.01 11.29 7.77
N PRO A 212 11.62 11.23 6.48
CA PRO A 212 10.65 10.27 6.02
C PRO A 212 11.17 8.86 6.28
N LYS A 213 10.34 7.99 6.84
CA LYS A 213 10.62 6.55 7.01
C LYS A 213 9.87 5.75 5.96
N SER A 214 10.45 4.66 5.48
CA SER A 214 9.73 3.74 4.58
C SER A 214 8.71 2.89 5.34
N LEU A 215 7.80 2.24 4.63
CA LEU A 215 6.87 1.30 5.27
C LEU A 215 7.62 0.10 5.86
N THR A 216 8.66 -0.42 5.18
CA THR A 216 9.51 -1.51 5.71
C THR A 216 10.18 -1.12 7.02
N GLU A 217 10.68 0.12 7.10
CA GLU A 217 11.21 0.66 8.34
C GLU A 217 10.10 0.73 9.40
N LEU A 218 8.90 1.25 9.09
CA LEU A 218 7.83 1.36 10.09
C LEU A 218 7.32 0.01 10.60
N THR A 219 7.35 -1.04 9.79
CA THR A 219 6.88 -2.39 10.17
C THR A 219 7.99 -3.29 10.70
N ASP A 220 9.27 -2.90 10.56
CA ASP A 220 10.44 -3.74 10.84
C ASP A 220 10.35 -5.10 10.09
N ASP A 221 9.90 -5.04 8.83
CA ASP A 221 9.60 -6.22 8.01
C ASP A 221 9.95 -5.93 6.55
N ASP A 222 11.10 -6.43 6.11
CA ASP A 222 11.59 -6.25 4.74
C ASP A 222 10.72 -6.97 3.70
N ASP A 223 9.96 -7.98 4.13
CA ASP A 223 9.10 -8.80 3.28
C ASP A 223 7.64 -8.32 3.27
N ILE A 224 7.33 -7.15 3.85
CA ILE A 224 5.95 -6.64 3.95
C ILE A 224 5.28 -6.53 2.57
N PHE A 225 6.03 -6.09 1.55
CA PHE A 225 5.52 -5.97 0.19
C PHE A 225 5.40 -7.32 -0.54
N VAL A 226 6.20 -8.32 -0.13
CA VAL A 226 6.05 -9.69 -0.63
C VAL A 226 4.78 -10.32 -0.05
N LYS A 227 4.52 -10.13 1.25
CA LYS A 227 3.28 -10.56 1.90
C LYS A 227 2.06 -9.88 1.28
N PHE A 228 2.16 -8.58 1.01
CA PHE A 228 1.15 -7.84 0.27
C PHE A 228 0.89 -8.43 -1.12
N HIS A 229 1.96 -8.72 -1.89
CA HIS A 229 1.84 -9.33 -3.21
C HIS A 229 1.11 -10.68 -3.15
N LEU A 230 1.44 -11.54 -2.18
CA LEU A 230 0.78 -12.83 -2.02
C LEU A 230 -0.70 -12.70 -1.66
N LEU A 231 -1.05 -11.84 -0.70
CA LEU A 231 -2.45 -11.59 -0.32
C LEU A 231 -3.24 -10.98 -1.48
N ALA A 232 -2.65 -10.02 -2.21
CA ALA A 232 -3.26 -9.46 -3.41
C ALA A 232 -3.42 -10.50 -4.52
N THR A 233 -2.49 -11.47 -4.61
CA THR A 233 -2.58 -12.57 -5.58
C THR A 233 -3.75 -13.50 -5.25
N GLU A 234 -3.93 -13.89 -3.98
CA GLU A 234 -5.07 -14.70 -3.55
C GLU A 234 -6.40 -13.96 -3.72
N LEU A 235 -6.45 -12.68 -3.35
CA LEU A 235 -7.60 -11.81 -3.60
C LEU A 235 -8.00 -11.79 -5.08
N LEU A 236 -7.03 -11.56 -5.96
CA LEU A 236 -7.28 -11.52 -7.40
C LEU A 236 -7.67 -12.90 -7.96
N LYS A 237 -7.21 -14.00 -7.38
CA LYS A 237 -7.68 -15.35 -7.77
C LYS A 237 -9.13 -15.56 -7.37
N ASP A 238 -9.52 -15.17 -6.17
CA ASP A 238 -10.87 -15.40 -5.65
C ASP A 238 -11.93 -14.57 -6.36
N ILE A 239 -11.59 -13.35 -6.78
CA ILE A 239 -12.50 -12.45 -7.51
C ILE A 239 -12.67 -12.86 -8.98
N ASN A 240 -11.66 -13.49 -9.57
CA ASN A 240 -11.70 -13.94 -10.98
C ASN A 240 -12.21 -15.38 -11.16
N LYS A 241 -12.74 -16.02 -10.10
CA LYS A 241 -13.44 -17.30 -10.19
C LYS A 241 -14.84 -17.12 -10.77
#